data_AF-A0A9D1CUC2-F1
#
_entry.id   AF-A0A9D1CUC2-F1
#
_cell.length_a   1.000
_cell.length_b   1.000
_cell.length_c   1.000
_cell.angle_alpha   90.00
_cell.angle_beta   90.00
_cell.angle_gamma   90.00
#
_symmetry.space_group_name_H-M   'P 1'
#
loop_
_entity.id
_entity.type
_entity.pdbx_description
1 polymer ?
#
loop_
_entity_poly.entity_id
_entity_poly.type
_entity_poly.pdbx_seq_one_letter_code
_entity_poly.pdbx_strand_id
1 'polypeptide(L)'
;MERTMRGQTDIPVLSDLLNIFVAQRGSEGYAFNVALWFLPCLFVTQIVFYVADRYIKNPYILAVAIAALSVGGYVYNLFVPFRLPWCVDSMAMVLPFYAAGYFLARRRCKGAIPVLSGIKTAVVAVALMAVLLVCAYANGRVDMDTGIYGNYFLFYCAAFAGILFFYLLCNFYSPRWIRCLGTGSLVIMCIHEPPKRVVIQLTSLAAGMPSDVLCATIFFVLLDAAAILFLCMVFYFVINRFSPLELAGQKRGGTDLVF
;
A
#
# COMPACT_ATOMS: atom_id res chain seq x y z
N MET A 1 23.98 12.84 12.99
CA MET A 1 23.04 13.98 12.96
C MET A 1 21.61 13.52 12.66
N GLU A 2 21.32 12.92 11.49
CA GLU A 2 19.96 12.42 11.18
C GLU A 2 19.48 11.29 12.11
N ARG A 3 20.32 10.28 12.37
CA ARG A 3 20.01 9.19 13.34
C ARG A 3 19.82 9.67 14.77
N THR A 4 20.50 10.75 15.15
CA THR A 4 20.38 11.41 16.46
C THR A 4 19.02 12.10 16.59
N MET A 5 18.53 12.75 15.52
CA MET A 5 17.18 13.30 15.47
C MET A 5 16.08 12.21 15.51
N ARG A 6 16.42 10.94 15.24
CA ARG A 6 15.49 9.80 15.27
C ARG A 6 15.42 9.08 16.61
N GLY A 7 16.33 9.36 17.55
CA GLY A 7 16.52 8.51 18.72
C GLY A 7 16.94 7.07 18.36
N GLN A 8 17.56 6.87 17.19
CA GLN A 8 17.97 5.56 16.65
C GLN A 8 19.50 5.44 16.61
N THR A 9 20.18 5.84 17.69
CA THR A 9 21.64 5.71 17.79
C THR A 9 22.10 4.25 17.90
N ASP A 10 21.19 3.37 18.30
CA ASP A 10 21.51 2.01 18.73
C ASP A 10 21.46 1.00 17.56
N ILE A 11 20.93 1.41 16.39
CA ILE A 11 20.84 0.56 15.19
C ILE A 11 22.16 0.68 14.39
N PRO A 12 22.89 -0.43 14.14
CA PRO A 12 24.11 -0.39 13.33
C PRO A 12 23.87 0.15 11.91
N VAL A 13 24.86 0.80 11.27
CA VAL A 13 24.74 1.18 9.84
C VAL A 13 24.72 -0.05 8.94
N LEU A 14 25.46 -1.08 9.34
CA LEU A 14 25.56 -2.32 8.59
C LEU A 14 24.23 -3.07 8.52
N SER A 15 23.40 -3.03 9.57
CA SER A 15 22.08 -3.70 9.54
C SER A 15 21.15 -3.04 8.53
N ASP A 16 21.15 -1.71 8.42
CA ASP A 16 20.36 -1.00 7.41
C ASP A 16 20.82 -1.36 6.00
N LEU A 17 22.14 -1.42 5.77
CA LEU A 17 22.71 -1.81 4.47
C LEU A 17 22.43 -3.27 4.12
N LEU A 18 22.54 -4.19 5.09
CA LEU A 18 22.18 -5.59 4.89
C LEU A 18 20.68 -5.75 4.63
N ASN A 19 19.84 -4.93 5.28
CA ASN A 19 18.40 -5.00 5.08
C ASN A 19 17.94 -4.52 3.71
N ILE A 20 18.78 -3.82 2.94
CA ILE A 20 18.53 -3.56 1.51
C ILE A 20 18.40 -4.89 0.74
N PHE A 21 19.19 -5.90 1.10
CA PHE A 21 19.19 -7.21 0.45
C PHE A 21 18.27 -8.22 1.16
N VAL A 22 18.16 -8.15 2.49
CA VAL A 22 17.32 -9.08 3.26
C VAL A 22 15.84 -8.68 3.19
N ALA A 23 15.56 -7.39 3.04
CA ALA A 23 14.22 -6.82 2.89
C ALA A 23 13.24 -7.29 4.00
N GLN A 24 13.71 -7.26 5.25
CA GLN A 24 12.92 -7.61 6.42
C GLN A 24 12.09 -6.40 6.85
N ARG A 25 10.79 -6.62 7.09
CA ARG A 25 9.83 -5.58 7.53
C ARG A 25 10.08 -5.12 8.97
N GLY A 26 9.67 -3.90 9.30
CA GLY A 26 9.83 -3.31 10.63
C GLY A 26 10.62 -2.02 10.73
N SER A 27 10.41 -1.34 11.87
CA SER A 27 11.11 -0.12 12.27
C SER A 27 12.63 -0.25 12.34
N GLU A 28 13.15 -1.42 12.66
CA GLU A 28 14.59 -1.69 12.74
C GLU A 28 15.22 -1.93 11.36
N GLY A 29 14.49 -2.53 10.42
CA GLY A 29 14.97 -2.81 9.07
C GLY A 29 14.84 -1.62 8.12
N TYR A 30 13.83 -0.79 8.31
CA TYR A 30 13.57 0.40 7.49
C TYR A 30 13.54 1.67 8.34
N ALA A 31 14.66 1.94 9.01
CA ALA A 31 14.83 3.12 9.86
C ALA A 31 14.47 4.44 9.14
N PHE A 32 14.69 4.51 7.81
CA PHE A 32 14.48 5.73 7.02
C PHE A 32 13.07 5.95 6.53
N ASN A 33 12.39 4.88 6.15
CA ASN A 33 11.03 4.95 5.66
C ASN A 33 10.43 3.56 5.81
N VAL A 34 9.66 3.38 6.89
CA VAL A 34 9.04 2.09 7.21
C VAL A 34 8.22 1.59 6.01
N ALA A 35 7.52 2.46 5.28
CA ALA A 35 6.67 2.06 4.14
C ALA A 35 7.42 1.34 3.00
N LEU A 36 8.76 1.38 2.97
CA LEU A 36 9.57 0.68 1.96
C LEU A 36 9.41 -0.84 1.99
N TRP A 37 9.01 -1.45 3.12
CA TRP A 37 8.75 -2.90 3.20
C TRP A 37 7.69 -3.38 2.21
N PHE A 38 6.78 -2.49 1.78
CA PHE A 38 5.72 -2.83 0.84
C PHE A 38 6.26 -3.17 -0.55
N LEU A 39 7.37 -2.55 -1.00
CA LEU A 39 7.95 -2.80 -2.32
C LEU A 39 8.47 -4.24 -2.52
N PRO A 40 9.36 -4.79 -1.67
CA PRO A 40 9.79 -6.17 -1.79
C PRO A 40 8.61 -7.13 -1.63
N CYS A 41 7.67 -6.84 -0.72
CA CYS A 41 6.44 -7.62 -0.56
C CYS A 41 5.66 -7.69 -1.88
N LEU A 42 5.43 -6.56 -2.54
CA LEU A 42 4.70 -6.48 -3.80
C LEU A 42 5.47 -7.16 -4.94
N PHE A 43 6.79 -7.01 -5.00
CA PHE A 43 7.65 -7.67 -5.98
C PHE A 43 7.59 -9.21 -5.86
N VAL A 44 7.75 -9.74 -4.64
CA VAL A 44 7.62 -11.18 -4.39
C VAL A 44 6.21 -11.66 -4.69
N THR A 45 5.17 -10.89 -4.32
CA THR A 45 3.77 -11.21 -4.65
C THR A 45 3.59 -11.41 -6.15
N GLN A 46 4.15 -10.51 -6.96
CA GLN A 46 4.07 -10.58 -8.43
C GLN A 46 4.78 -11.83 -8.98
N ILE A 47 5.99 -12.13 -8.50
CA ILE A 47 6.74 -13.32 -8.93
C ILE A 47 5.97 -14.59 -8.58
N VAL A 48 5.53 -14.72 -7.32
CA VAL A 48 4.79 -15.90 -6.84
C VAL A 48 3.50 -16.08 -7.61
N PHE A 49 2.73 -14.99 -7.80
CA PHE A 49 1.50 -15.05 -8.57
C PHE A 49 1.75 -15.42 -10.04
N TYR A 50 2.76 -14.82 -10.69
CA TYR A 50 3.12 -15.12 -12.07
C TYR A 50 3.48 -16.59 -12.26
N VAL A 51 4.33 -17.14 -11.38
CA VAL A 51 4.68 -18.57 -11.39
C VAL A 51 3.42 -19.42 -11.18
N ALA A 52 2.58 -19.08 -10.20
CA ALA A 52 1.36 -19.84 -9.92
C ALA A 52 0.38 -19.85 -11.11
N ASP A 53 0.08 -18.71 -11.73
CA ASP A 53 -0.78 -18.62 -12.92
C ASP A 53 -0.17 -19.29 -14.16
N ARG A 54 1.18 -19.26 -14.27
CA ARG A 54 1.89 -19.92 -15.36
C ARG A 54 1.76 -21.45 -15.30
N TYR A 55 1.81 -22.05 -14.12
CA TYR A 55 1.79 -23.52 -13.97
C TYR A 55 0.40 -24.09 -13.63
N ILE A 56 -0.44 -23.36 -12.88
CA ILE A 56 -1.78 -23.82 -12.47
C ILE A 56 -2.83 -23.28 -13.45
N LYS A 57 -3.21 -24.10 -14.43
CA LYS A 57 -4.19 -23.68 -15.47
C LYS A 57 -5.64 -23.65 -15.00
N ASN A 58 -5.97 -24.43 -13.98
CA ASN A 58 -7.32 -24.45 -13.44
C ASN A 58 -7.49 -23.28 -12.44
N PRO A 59 -8.38 -22.29 -12.73
CA PRO A 59 -8.54 -21.11 -11.88
C PRO A 59 -9.06 -21.43 -10.47
N TYR A 60 -9.81 -22.53 -10.30
CA TYR A 60 -10.30 -22.96 -8.99
C TYR A 60 -9.16 -23.53 -8.14
N ILE A 61 -8.27 -24.32 -8.74
CA ILE A 61 -7.08 -24.86 -8.04
C ILE A 61 -6.15 -23.71 -7.65
N LEU A 62 -5.96 -22.74 -8.55
CA LEU A 62 -5.16 -21.54 -8.26
C LEU A 62 -5.75 -20.73 -7.10
N ALA A 63 -7.08 -20.53 -7.09
CA ALA A 63 -7.76 -19.84 -6.00
C ALA A 63 -7.61 -20.58 -4.65
N VAL A 64 -7.73 -21.91 -4.64
CA VAL A 64 -7.51 -22.73 -3.44
C VAL A 64 -6.07 -22.64 -2.97
N ALA A 65 -5.09 -22.71 -3.87
CA ALA A 65 -3.67 -22.59 -3.52
C ALA A 65 -3.34 -21.22 -2.90
N ILE A 66 -3.89 -20.14 -3.46
CA ILE A 66 -3.73 -18.77 -2.94
C ILE A 66 -4.38 -18.64 -1.56
N ALA A 67 -5.59 -19.17 -1.39
CA ALA A 67 -6.28 -19.16 -0.09
C ALA A 67 -5.52 -19.98 0.96
N ALA A 68 -4.99 -21.14 0.60
CA ALA A 68 -4.19 -21.98 1.48
C ALA A 68 -2.89 -21.27 1.92
N LEU A 69 -2.22 -20.58 0.99
CA LEU A 69 -1.02 -19.81 1.30
C LEU A 69 -1.34 -18.64 2.24
N SER A 70 -2.44 -17.93 2.00
CA SER A 70 -2.90 -16.84 2.87
C SER A 70 -3.24 -17.31 4.29
N VAL A 71 -3.96 -18.43 4.43
CA VAL A 71 -4.20 -19.05 5.75
C VAL A 71 -2.88 -19.45 6.42
N GLY A 72 -1.95 -20.03 5.67
CA GLY A 72 -0.61 -20.36 6.16
C GLY A 72 0.16 -19.13 6.66
N GLY A 73 0.12 -18.03 5.91
CA GLY A 73 0.73 -16.76 6.30
C GLY A 73 0.09 -16.16 7.56
N TYR A 74 -1.23 -16.24 7.69
CA TYR A 74 -1.93 -15.80 8.88
C TYR A 74 -1.54 -16.63 10.11
N VAL A 75 -1.57 -17.95 10.00
CA VAL A 75 -1.15 -18.88 11.07
C VAL A 75 0.31 -18.64 11.45
N TYR A 76 1.19 -18.43 10.48
CA TYR A 76 2.59 -18.11 10.73
C TYR A 76 2.72 -16.84 11.59
N ASN A 77 2.02 -15.76 11.26
CA ASN A 77 2.05 -14.52 12.03
C ASN A 77 1.44 -14.64 13.44
N LEU A 78 0.56 -15.62 13.68
CA LEU A 78 0.01 -15.87 15.02
C LEU A 78 1.00 -16.56 15.96
N PHE A 79 1.82 -17.47 15.44
CA PHE A 79 2.66 -18.34 16.27
C PHE A 79 4.15 -18.01 16.20
N VAL A 80 4.60 -17.41 15.11
CA VAL A 80 6.02 -17.19 14.84
C VAL A 80 6.32 -15.68 14.90
N PRO A 81 7.06 -15.22 15.93
CA PRO A 81 7.42 -13.80 16.04
C PRO A 81 8.53 -13.40 15.05
N PHE A 82 9.16 -14.36 14.38
CA PHE A 82 10.22 -14.12 13.41
C PHE A 82 9.67 -13.64 12.07
N ARG A 83 10.21 -12.52 11.58
CA ARG A 83 9.83 -11.93 10.29
C ARG A 83 10.68 -12.52 9.18
N LEU A 84 10.02 -13.06 8.16
CA LEU A 84 10.72 -13.69 7.04
C LEU A 84 11.42 -12.62 6.18
N PRO A 85 12.57 -12.96 5.57
CA PRO A 85 13.21 -12.10 4.60
C PRO A 85 12.26 -11.89 3.41
N TRP A 86 12.43 -10.76 2.70
CA TRP A 86 11.60 -10.37 1.56
C TRP A 86 10.10 -10.24 1.86
N CYS A 87 9.73 -10.09 3.12
CA CYS A 87 8.34 -9.94 3.56
C CYS A 87 7.43 -11.08 3.07
N VAL A 88 7.95 -12.31 2.99
CA VAL A 88 7.21 -13.50 2.49
C VAL A 88 5.96 -13.79 3.33
N ASP A 89 6.05 -13.56 4.63
CA ASP A 89 4.95 -13.65 5.59
C ASP A 89 3.82 -12.67 5.25
N SER A 90 4.15 -11.41 4.97
CA SER A 90 3.16 -10.41 4.55
C SER A 90 2.67 -10.64 3.12
N MET A 91 3.53 -11.12 2.22
CA MET A 91 3.19 -11.46 0.83
C MET A 91 2.05 -12.48 0.77
N ALA A 92 2.10 -13.51 1.62
CA ALA A 92 1.05 -14.52 1.71
C ALA A 92 -0.32 -13.90 2.00
N MET A 93 -0.38 -12.87 2.85
CA MET A 93 -1.60 -12.12 3.16
C MET A 93 -2.02 -11.18 2.02
N VAL A 94 -1.06 -10.65 1.26
CA VAL A 94 -1.29 -9.73 0.13
C VAL A 94 -1.74 -10.45 -1.15
N LEU A 95 -1.31 -11.70 -1.35
CA LEU A 95 -1.54 -12.47 -2.57
C LEU A 95 -3.01 -12.59 -2.99
N PRO A 96 -4.00 -12.82 -2.09
CA PRO A 96 -5.41 -12.82 -2.47
C PRO A 96 -5.90 -11.49 -3.05
N PHE A 97 -5.40 -10.36 -2.54
CA PHE A 97 -5.78 -9.04 -3.08
C PHE A 97 -5.22 -8.84 -4.49
N TYR A 98 -3.96 -9.22 -4.70
CA TYR A 98 -3.32 -9.16 -6.02
C TYR A 98 -4.07 -10.03 -7.04
N ALA A 99 -4.36 -11.27 -6.68
CA ALA A 99 -5.08 -12.22 -7.52
C ALA A 99 -6.49 -11.72 -7.88
N ALA A 100 -7.24 -11.21 -6.90
CA ALA A 100 -8.56 -10.64 -7.13
C ALA A 100 -8.50 -9.45 -8.11
N GLY A 101 -7.52 -8.56 -7.94
CA GLY A 101 -7.27 -7.45 -8.86
C GLY A 101 -6.96 -7.91 -10.28
N TYR A 102 -6.08 -8.91 -10.44
CA TYR A 102 -5.72 -9.49 -11.74
C TYR A 102 -6.94 -10.09 -12.47
N PHE A 103 -7.74 -10.92 -11.78
CA PHE A 103 -8.93 -11.51 -12.39
C PHE A 103 -10.00 -10.47 -12.70
N LEU A 104 -10.16 -9.45 -11.86
CA LEU A 104 -11.09 -8.35 -12.11
C LEU A 104 -10.68 -7.55 -13.36
N ALA A 105 -9.39 -7.21 -13.48
CA ALA A 105 -8.87 -6.52 -14.67
C ALA A 105 -9.11 -7.35 -15.95
N ARG A 106 -8.84 -8.67 -15.90
CA ARG A 106 -9.09 -9.58 -17.02
C ARG A 106 -10.56 -9.65 -17.42
N ARG A 107 -11.48 -9.70 -16.46
CA ARG A 107 -12.93 -9.67 -16.74
C ARG A 107 -13.36 -8.33 -17.32
N ARG A 108 -12.78 -7.22 -16.86
CA ARG A 108 -13.05 -5.88 -17.41
C ARG A 108 -12.65 -5.78 -18.88
N CYS A 109 -11.45 -6.25 -19.24
CA CYS A 109 -10.98 -6.24 -20.62
C CYS A 109 -11.88 -7.05 -21.57
N LYS A 110 -12.52 -8.11 -21.05
CA LYS A 110 -13.49 -8.93 -21.79
C LYS A 110 -14.91 -8.33 -21.82
N GLY A 111 -15.13 -7.14 -21.26
CA GLY A 111 -16.46 -6.54 -21.15
C GLY A 111 -17.42 -7.29 -20.22
N ALA A 112 -16.91 -8.21 -19.40
CA ALA A 112 -17.73 -9.10 -18.58
C ALA A 112 -18.15 -8.50 -17.22
N ILE A 113 -17.92 -7.20 -17.01
CA ILE A 113 -18.35 -6.49 -15.80
C ILE A 113 -19.59 -5.66 -16.15
N PRO A 114 -20.74 -5.92 -15.52
CA PRO A 114 -21.96 -5.18 -15.80
C PRO A 114 -21.83 -3.72 -15.37
N VAL A 115 -22.32 -2.80 -16.20
CA VAL A 115 -22.44 -1.38 -15.87
C VAL A 115 -23.71 -1.18 -15.06
N LEU A 116 -23.55 -0.84 -13.78
CA LEU A 116 -24.66 -0.50 -12.89
C LEU A 116 -25.15 0.93 -13.15
N SER A 117 -26.45 1.19 -12.94
CA SER A 117 -26.98 2.55 -12.97
C SER A 117 -26.46 3.36 -11.77
N GLY A 118 -26.38 4.69 -11.89
CA GLY A 118 -25.77 5.56 -10.87
C GLY A 118 -26.32 5.37 -9.46
N ILE A 119 -27.64 5.26 -9.31
CA ILE A 119 -28.30 5.04 -8.01
C ILE A 119 -27.92 3.66 -7.44
N LYS A 120 -27.91 2.60 -8.25
CA LYS A 120 -27.53 1.26 -7.80
C LYS A 120 -26.07 1.23 -7.35
N THR A 121 -25.18 1.89 -8.09
CA THR A 121 -23.76 2.03 -7.71
C THR A 121 -23.61 2.76 -6.38
N ALA A 122 -24.35 3.84 -6.16
CA ALA A 122 -24.33 4.58 -4.89
C ALA A 122 -24.82 3.72 -3.72
N VAL A 123 -25.92 3.00 -3.87
CA VAL A 123 -26.45 2.08 -2.86
C VAL A 123 -25.43 1.00 -2.50
N VAL A 124 -24.80 0.39 -3.51
CA VAL A 124 -23.74 -0.61 -3.29
C VAL A 124 -22.53 0.01 -2.59
N ALA A 125 -22.10 1.21 -2.97
CA ALA A 125 -20.98 1.90 -2.32
C ALA A 125 -21.27 2.20 -0.84
N VAL A 126 -22.49 2.66 -0.51
CA VAL A 126 -22.90 2.90 0.88
C VAL A 126 -22.92 1.60 1.68
N ALA A 127 -23.45 0.50 1.10
CA ALA A 127 -23.42 -0.81 1.75
C ALA A 127 -21.98 -1.31 2.00
N LEU A 128 -21.08 -1.16 1.03
CA LEU A 128 -19.67 -1.52 1.18
C LEU A 128 -18.96 -0.66 2.23
N MET A 129 -19.26 0.64 2.31
CA MET A 129 -18.76 1.50 3.37
C MET A 129 -19.24 1.03 4.74
N ALA A 130 -20.51 0.67 4.89
CA ALA A 130 -21.03 0.15 6.15
C ALA A 130 -20.32 -1.15 6.57
N VAL A 131 -20.12 -2.08 5.64
CA VAL A 131 -19.36 -3.33 5.89
C VAL A 131 -17.92 -3.02 6.30
N LEU A 132 -17.24 -2.10 5.58
CA LEU A 132 -15.88 -1.66 5.93
C LEU A 132 -15.84 -1.16 7.38
N LEU A 133 -16.72 -0.24 7.76
CA LEU A 133 -16.73 0.37 9.09
C LEU A 133 -17.04 -0.64 10.20
N VAL A 134 -18.04 -1.51 10.00
CA VAL A 134 -18.41 -2.53 11.00
C VAL A 134 -17.29 -3.55 11.17
N CYS A 135 -16.76 -4.10 10.07
CA CYS A 135 -15.67 -5.06 10.13
C CYS A 135 -14.40 -4.44 10.72
N ALA A 136 -14.04 -3.20 10.34
CA ALA A 136 -12.86 -2.52 10.88
C ALA A 136 -13.01 -2.23 12.38
N TYR A 137 -14.18 -1.77 12.83
CA TYR A 137 -14.45 -1.54 14.24
C TYR A 137 -14.37 -2.83 15.05
N ALA A 138 -14.99 -3.91 14.57
CA ALA A 138 -14.97 -5.22 15.23
C ALA A 138 -13.58 -5.87 15.23
N ASN A 139 -12.77 -5.63 14.20
CA ASN A 139 -11.42 -6.21 14.09
C ASN A 139 -10.37 -5.48 14.92
N GLY A 140 -10.61 -4.19 15.20
CA GLY A 140 -9.66 -3.32 15.90
C GLY A 140 -8.50 -2.89 15.00
N ARG A 141 -7.35 -2.59 15.63
CA ARG A 141 -6.16 -2.10 14.91
C ARG A 141 -5.55 -3.21 14.05
N VAL A 142 -5.42 -2.94 12.75
CA VAL A 142 -4.71 -3.76 11.78
C VAL A 142 -3.43 -3.04 11.36
N ASP A 143 -2.32 -3.75 11.32
CA ASP A 143 -1.01 -3.25 10.95
C ASP A 143 -0.18 -4.37 10.30
N MET A 144 -0.11 -4.37 8.97
CA MET A 144 0.59 -5.41 8.20
C MET A 144 2.11 -5.31 8.27
N ASP A 145 2.69 -4.15 8.62
CA ASP A 145 4.13 -4.02 8.83
C ASP A 145 4.56 -4.75 10.10
N THR A 146 3.75 -4.64 11.16
CA THR A 146 4.01 -5.31 12.44
C THR A 146 3.42 -6.72 12.51
N GLY A 147 2.55 -7.10 11.56
CA GLY A 147 1.98 -8.45 11.45
C GLY A 147 0.71 -8.63 12.27
N ILE A 148 0.07 -7.53 12.66
CA ILE A 148 -1.14 -7.51 13.46
C ILE A 148 -2.34 -7.48 12.50
N TYR A 149 -2.95 -8.64 12.26
CA TYR A 149 -4.10 -8.75 11.34
C TYR A 149 -5.46 -8.80 12.06
N GLY A 150 -5.48 -9.09 13.35
CA GLY A 150 -6.72 -9.36 14.09
C GLY A 150 -7.36 -10.68 13.66
N ASN A 151 -8.66 -10.70 13.49
CA ASN A 151 -9.41 -11.81 12.93
C ASN A 151 -9.26 -11.89 11.39
N TYR A 152 -8.87 -13.05 10.89
CA TYR A 152 -8.64 -13.30 9.46
C TYR A 152 -9.83 -12.92 8.56
N PHE A 153 -11.06 -13.30 8.96
CA PHE A 153 -12.24 -13.05 8.15
C PHE A 153 -12.64 -11.57 8.17
N LEU A 154 -12.62 -10.94 9.36
CA LEU A 154 -12.91 -9.51 9.46
C LEU A 154 -11.89 -8.67 8.70
N PHE A 155 -10.60 -9.06 8.72
CA PHE A 155 -9.55 -8.44 7.94
C PHE A 155 -9.86 -8.45 6.43
N TYR A 156 -10.13 -9.63 5.86
CA TYR A 156 -10.43 -9.73 4.43
C TYR A 156 -11.76 -9.06 4.05
N CYS A 157 -12.80 -9.20 4.87
CA CYS A 157 -14.08 -8.52 4.65
C CYS A 157 -13.92 -7.00 4.62
N ALA A 158 -13.25 -6.43 5.62
CA ALA A 158 -12.97 -5.00 5.67
C ALA A 158 -12.13 -4.54 4.46
N ALA A 159 -11.04 -5.25 4.17
CA ALA A 159 -10.13 -4.88 3.09
C ALA A 159 -10.81 -4.94 1.71
N PHE A 160 -11.50 -6.04 1.37
CA PHE A 160 -12.21 -6.14 0.09
C PHE A 160 -13.38 -5.15 -0.01
N ALA A 161 -14.12 -4.92 1.07
CA ALA A 161 -15.18 -3.90 1.09
C ALA A 161 -14.62 -2.50 0.83
N GLY A 162 -13.50 -2.15 1.47
CA GLY A 162 -12.81 -0.88 1.26
C GLY A 162 -12.26 -0.73 -0.15
N ILE A 163 -11.57 -1.74 -0.69
CA ILE A 163 -11.04 -1.73 -2.06
C ILE A 163 -12.17 -1.51 -3.07
N LEU A 164 -13.28 -2.24 -2.95
CA LEU A 164 -14.43 -2.10 -3.84
C LEU A 164 -15.13 -0.74 -3.67
N PHE A 165 -15.26 -0.26 -2.43
CA PHE A 165 -15.81 1.06 -2.15
C PHE A 165 -15.01 2.17 -2.86
N PHE A 166 -13.69 2.21 -2.65
CA PHE A 166 -12.83 3.21 -3.29
C PHE A 166 -12.80 3.05 -4.81
N TYR A 167 -12.84 1.81 -5.33
CA TYR A 167 -12.95 1.57 -6.76
C TYR A 167 -14.22 2.18 -7.37
N LEU A 168 -15.38 2.01 -6.72
CA LEU A 168 -16.64 2.64 -7.17
C LEU A 168 -16.59 4.16 -7.04
N LEU A 169 -16.02 4.67 -5.95
CA LEU A 169 -15.86 6.11 -5.73
C LEU A 169 -15.01 6.77 -6.82
N CYS A 170 -13.88 6.15 -7.19
CA CYS A 170 -13.01 6.65 -8.26
C CYS A 170 -13.66 6.57 -9.64
N ASN A 171 -14.55 5.60 -9.89
CA ASN A 171 -15.32 5.56 -11.13
C ASN A 171 -16.37 6.69 -11.20
N PHE A 172 -16.87 7.15 -10.05
CA PHE A 172 -17.83 8.25 -9.97
C PHE A 172 -17.14 9.62 -10.06
N TYR A 173 -16.03 9.80 -9.34
CA TYR A 173 -15.29 11.06 -9.27
C TYR A 173 -13.77 10.83 -9.31
N SER A 174 -13.14 11.23 -10.42
CA SER A 174 -11.69 11.15 -10.62
C SER A 174 -11.15 12.45 -11.24
N PRO A 175 -11.02 13.53 -10.47
CA PRO A 175 -10.42 14.78 -10.96
C PRO A 175 -8.95 14.57 -11.33
N ARG A 176 -8.42 15.45 -12.19
CA ARG A 176 -7.06 15.34 -12.73
C ARG A 176 -5.97 15.26 -11.65
N TRP A 177 -6.13 16.00 -10.55
CA TRP A 177 -5.15 16.03 -9.46
C TRP A 177 -5.08 14.70 -8.68
N ILE A 178 -6.22 14.06 -8.38
CA ILE A 178 -6.26 12.72 -7.75
C ILE A 178 -5.59 11.69 -8.67
N ARG A 179 -5.89 11.75 -9.96
CA ARG A 179 -5.26 10.85 -10.94
C ARG A 179 -3.74 11.04 -11.00
N CYS A 180 -3.28 12.28 -10.93
CA CYS A 180 -1.86 12.63 -10.90
C CYS A 180 -1.16 12.06 -9.66
N LEU A 181 -1.77 12.23 -8.48
CA LEU A 181 -1.28 11.62 -7.23
C LEU A 181 -1.22 10.09 -7.33
N GLY A 182 -2.25 9.47 -7.93
CA GLY A 182 -2.30 8.03 -8.15
C GLY A 182 -1.15 7.54 -9.06
N THR A 183 -0.83 8.26 -10.14
CA THR A 183 0.27 7.90 -11.04
C THR A 183 1.65 7.96 -10.37
N GLY A 184 1.85 8.91 -9.46
CA GLY A 184 3.10 9.04 -8.69
C GLY A 184 3.13 8.26 -7.38
N SER A 185 2.07 7.53 -7.03
CA SER A 185 1.87 6.96 -5.68
C SER A 185 3.03 6.10 -5.17
N LEU A 186 3.62 5.24 -6.01
CA LEU A 186 4.80 4.45 -5.64
C LEU A 186 6.01 5.32 -5.32
N VAL A 187 6.26 6.37 -6.11
CA VAL A 187 7.36 7.32 -5.88
C VAL A 187 7.12 8.13 -4.60
N ILE A 188 5.89 8.60 -4.40
CA ILE A 188 5.48 9.30 -3.18
C ILE A 188 5.70 8.41 -1.96
N MET A 189 5.29 7.14 -2.01
CA MET A 189 5.50 6.18 -0.93
C MET A 189 6.99 6.02 -0.59
N CYS A 190 7.89 5.98 -1.58
CA CYS A 190 9.33 5.90 -1.33
C CYS A 190 9.92 7.15 -0.69
N ILE A 191 9.39 8.33 -1.04
CA ILE A 191 10.05 9.62 -0.75
C ILE A 191 9.38 10.39 0.40
N HIS A 192 8.13 10.11 0.78
CA HIS A 192 7.37 11.01 1.68
C HIS A 192 7.92 11.17 3.11
N GLU A 193 8.65 10.20 3.66
CA GLU A 193 9.14 10.24 5.06
C GLU A 193 10.22 11.32 5.31
N PRO A 194 11.27 11.48 4.48
CA PRO A 194 12.23 12.59 4.64
C PRO A 194 11.60 14.01 4.55
N PRO A 195 10.80 14.37 3.52
CA PRO A 195 10.00 15.60 3.45
C PRO A 195 9.16 15.88 4.68
N LYS A 196 8.46 14.85 5.19
CA LYS A 196 7.59 14.97 6.36
C LYS A 196 8.33 15.55 7.56
N ARG A 197 9.55 15.10 7.81
CA ARG A 197 10.39 15.58 8.93
C ARG A 197 10.77 17.05 8.74
N VAL A 198 11.21 17.41 7.53
CA VAL A 198 11.62 18.78 7.21
C VAL A 198 10.43 19.73 7.34
N VAL A 199 9.28 19.36 6.78
CA VAL A 199 8.05 20.18 6.86
C VAL A 199 7.62 20.37 8.31
N ILE A 200 7.46 19.31 9.09
CA ILE A 200 7.03 19.42 10.50
C ILE A 200 8.00 20.26 11.34
N GLN A 201 9.31 20.12 11.15
CA GLN A 201 10.31 20.93 11.85
C GLN A 201 10.22 22.42 11.48
N LEU A 202 10.01 22.73 10.20
CA LEU A 202 9.81 24.11 9.74
C LEU A 202 8.50 24.70 10.30
N THR A 203 7.41 23.92 10.28
CA THR A 203 6.12 24.35 10.83
C THR A 203 6.21 24.57 12.34
N SER A 204 6.95 23.72 13.06
CA SER A 204 7.24 23.87 14.49
C SER A 204 8.02 25.14 14.81
N LEU A 205 9.07 25.41 14.04
CA LEU A 205 9.84 26.63 14.20
C LEU A 205 9.01 27.89 13.89
N ALA A 206 8.23 27.87 12.81
CA ALA A 206 7.41 29.00 12.38
C ALA A 206 6.25 29.28 13.34
N ALA A 207 5.64 28.24 13.90
CA ALA A 207 4.52 28.37 14.82
C ALA A 207 4.95 28.54 16.29
N GLY A 208 6.25 28.37 16.59
CA GLY A 208 6.79 28.44 17.95
C GLY A 208 6.25 27.36 18.90
N MET A 209 5.68 26.28 18.35
CA MET A 209 5.05 25.20 19.10
C MET A 209 5.84 23.90 18.97
N PRO A 210 5.87 23.06 20.03
CA PRO A 210 6.49 21.74 19.93
C PRO A 210 5.74 20.87 18.91
N SER A 211 6.48 19.97 18.23
CA SER A 211 5.96 19.08 17.19
C SER A 211 4.74 18.27 17.63
N ASP A 212 4.69 17.88 18.90
CA ASP A 212 3.64 17.02 19.44
C ASP A 212 2.27 17.73 19.45
N VAL A 213 2.27 19.05 19.69
CA VAL A 213 1.07 19.89 19.67
C VAL A 213 0.58 20.11 18.24
N LEU A 214 1.50 20.22 17.27
CA LEU A 214 1.15 20.31 15.85
C LEU A 214 0.47 19.02 15.39
N CYS A 215 1.04 17.86 15.75
CA CYS A 215 0.48 16.56 15.39
C CYS A 215 -0.89 16.29 16.04
N ALA A 216 -1.22 16.97 17.14
CA ALA A 216 -2.54 16.88 17.78
C ALA A 216 -3.57 17.83 17.15
N THR A 217 -3.13 18.85 16.39
CA THR A 217 -4.00 19.89 15.86
C THR A 217 -4.35 19.62 14.40
N ILE A 218 -5.63 19.34 14.12
CA ILE A 218 -6.09 18.95 12.78
C ILE A 218 -5.71 19.95 11.68
N PHE A 219 -5.72 21.24 11.98
CA PHE A 219 -5.34 22.29 11.04
C PHE A 219 -3.88 22.13 10.58
N PHE A 220 -2.94 21.96 11.51
CA PHE A 220 -1.53 21.77 11.18
C PHE A 220 -1.28 20.43 10.51
N VAL A 221 -1.97 19.36 10.93
CA VAL A 221 -1.88 18.04 10.26
C VAL A 221 -2.29 18.12 8.79
N LEU A 222 -3.41 18.79 8.48
CA LEU A 222 -3.87 18.96 7.09
C LEU A 222 -2.93 19.86 6.28
N LEU A 223 -2.41 20.92 6.91
CA LEU A 223 -1.45 21.84 6.30
C LEU A 223 -0.13 21.12 5.95
N ASP A 224 0.44 20.39 6.91
CA ASP A 224 1.68 19.63 6.72
C ASP A 224 1.47 18.52 5.68
N ALA A 225 0.35 17.79 5.73
CA ALA A 225 0.04 16.76 4.73
C ALA A 225 -0.04 17.34 3.31
N ALA A 226 -0.70 18.50 3.13
CA ALA A 226 -0.78 19.17 1.84
C ALA A 226 0.61 19.63 1.35
N ALA A 227 1.43 20.20 2.23
CA ALA A 227 2.80 20.61 1.92
C ALA A 227 3.69 19.42 1.54
N ILE A 228 3.60 18.30 2.26
CA ILE A 228 4.34 17.07 1.98
C ILE A 228 3.93 16.50 0.61
N LEU A 229 2.62 16.41 0.33
CA LEU A 229 2.14 15.92 -0.96
C LEU A 229 2.60 16.82 -2.11
N PHE A 230 2.55 18.14 -1.93
CA PHE A 230 3.06 19.08 -2.93
C PHE A 230 4.56 18.86 -3.20
N LEU A 231 5.38 18.76 -2.15
CA LEU A 231 6.82 18.52 -2.29
C LEU A 231 7.11 17.17 -2.98
N CYS A 232 6.39 16.11 -2.59
CA CYS A 232 6.53 14.80 -3.21
C CYS A 232 6.15 14.82 -4.71
N MET A 233 5.16 15.63 -5.09
CA MET A 233 4.79 15.80 -6.49
C MET A 233 5.87 16.55 -7.28
N VAL A 234 6.53 17.55 -6.69
CA VAL A 234 7.69 18.20 -7.31
C VAL A 234 8.80 17.17 -7.57
N PHE A 235 9.14 16.35 -6.58
CA PHE A 235 10.12 15.27 -6.75
C PHE A 235 9.71 14.28 -7.83
N TYR A 236 8.43 13.87 -7.87
CA TYR A 236 7.91 12.98 -8.91
C TYR A 236 8.12 13.56 -10.32
N PHE A 237 7.79 14.83 -10.55
CA PHE A 237 7.98 15.46 -11.86
C PHE A 237 9.47 15.58 -12.25
N VAL A 238 10.33 15.89 -11.28
CA VAL A 238 11.78 15.96 -11.49
C VAL A 238 12.33 14.58 -11.85
N ILE A 239 12.00 13.53 -11.10
CA ILE A 239 12.46 12.16 -11.37
C ILE A 239 12.00 11.71 -12.76
N ASN A 240 10.72 11.92 -13.07
CA ASN A 240 10.16 11.55 -14.37
C ASN A 240 10.76 12.34 -15.54
N ARG A 241 11.38 13.50 -15.27
CA ARG A 241 12.10 14.30 -16.28
C ARG A 241 13.48 13.72 -16.61
N PHE A 242 14.19 13.15 -15.63
CA PHE A 242 15.57 12.64 -15.77
C PHE A 242 15.63 11.15 -16.09
N SER A 243 14.70 10.37 -15.55
CA SER A 243 14.52 8.96 -15.85
C SER A 243 13.02 8.76 -16.04
N PRO A 244 12.52 8.52 -17.27
CA PRO A 244 11.15 8.07 -17.46
C PRO A 244 11.04 6.68 -16.83
N LEU A 245 10.87 6.66 -15.52
CA LEU A 245 10.87 5.46 -14.71
C LEU A 245 9.53 4.78 -14.99
N GLU A 246 9.55 3.80 -15.91
CA GLU A 246 8.41 2.95 -16.26
C GLU A 246 7.97 2.01 -15.11
N LEU A 247 8.17 2.42 -13.84
CA LEU A 247 7.82 1.63 -12.64
C LEU A 247 6.32 1.64 -12.33
N ALA A 248 5.53 2.42 -13.07
CA ALA A 248 4.10 2.19 -13.18
C ALA A 248 3.86 1.74 -14.61
N GLY A 249 3.29 0.54 -14.82
CA GLY A 249 2.95 -0.04 -16.13
C GLY A 249 1.91 0.76 -16.94
N GLN A 250 1.95 2.09 -16.92
CA GLN A 250 1.30 2.95 -17.87
C GLN A 250 2.19 3.07 -19.11
N LYS A 251 2.00 2.14 -20.05
CA LYS A 251 2.05 2.54 -21.46
C LYS A 251 1.11 3.74 -21.61
N ARG A 252 1.67 4.93 -21.83
CA ARG A 252 0.93 6.04 -22.42
C ARG A 252 0.30 5.50 -23.71
N GLY A 253 -1.01 5.64 -23.84
CA GLY A 253 -1.80 5.03 -24.92
C GLY A 253 -1.13 5.15 -26.29
N GLY A 254 -1.08 4.03 -26.99
CA GLY A 254 -0.50 3.87 -28.31
C GLY A 254 0.18 2.52 -28.42
N THR A 255 -0.48 1.61 -29.15
CA THR A 255 0.00 0.32 -29.65
C THR A 255 0.31 -0.80 -28.62
N ASP A 256 -0.56 -1.81 -28.68
CA ASP A 256 -0.31 -3.25 -28.60
C ASP A 256 0.85 -3.73 -27.74
N LEU A 257 0.56 -4.56 -26.75
CA LEU A 257 1.18 -5.88 -26.65
C LEU A 257 0.44 -6.71 -25.60
N VAL A 258 -0.08 -7.82 -26.11
CA VAL A 258 -0.50 -9.03 -25.40
C VAL A 258 0.72 -9.64 -24.74
N PHE A 259 0.68 -9.86 -23.42
CA PHE A 259 1.33 -10.99 -22.74
C PHE A 259 0.53 -11.34 -21.48
#